data_AF-W0I0B6-F1
#
_entry.id   AF-W0I0B6-F1
#
_cell.length_a   1.000
_cell.length_b   1.000
_cell.length_c   1.000
_cell.angle_alpha   90.00
_cell.angle_beta   90.00
_cell.angle_gamma   90.00
#
_symmetry.space_group_name_H-M   'P 1'
#
loop_
_entity.id
_entity.type
_entity.pdbx_description
1 polymer ?
#
loop_
_entity_poly.entity_id
_entity_poly.type
_entity_poly.pdbx_seq_one_letter_code
_entity_poly.pdbx_strand_id
1 'polypeptide(L)'
;MKIINLLTLVLFFISIRVDAWDYKETKDEMRGVREYSAYLESLNSKEFQFPYNGGSKLSIVMISQDDKITKKSGFFLTKGQFFCQQEDNCKAHAKFDNGNIIELNLRIGKDNSNVAAVEEPRGFAESIYLSKTMIVEVPVYREGPTQFKFNLDGSKWRGAPENLPFVTLVGTYPFGKLTNELVLNLKNGKQKNNGESCFVLQKEELFKTINSLSDVEYCGFEGYLDSVVARYPYNTVNFKKMASEIGGFRGNLGKITNVLYLWGADEYSDVTSIFMSLDKKNGITLIVNYSPVSNNIPNKDNASIQ
;
A
#
# COMPACT_ATOMS: atom_id res chain seq x y z
N MET A 1 -7.84 26.33 65.25
CA MET A 1 -6.84 25.26 65.08
C MET A 1 -7.44 24.21 64.16
N LYS A 2 -6.89 24.10 62.94
CA LYS A 2 -6.89 22.98 61.97
C LYS A 2 -8.20 22.17 61.75
N ILE A 3 -8.68 22.10 60.51
CA ILE A 3 -8.32 21.09 59.49
C ILE A 3 -9.06 21.46 58.19
N ILE A 4 -8.32 21.78 57.13
CA ILE A 4 -8.82 21.88 55.76
C ILE A 4 -8.67 20.49 55.15
N ASN A 5 -9.78 19.84 54.81
CA ASN A 5 -9.76 18.59 54.06
C ASN A 5 -9.44 18.89 52.60
N LEU A 6 -8.19 18.66 52.21
CA LEU A 6 -7.74 18.68 50.83
C LEU A 6 -8.13 17.35 50.19
N LEU A 7 -9.21 17.36 49.39
CA LEU A 7 -9.65 16.23 48.59
C LEU A 7 -8.66 16.07 47.41
N THR A 8 -7.70 15.17 47.54
CA THR A 8 -6.76 14.81 46.48
C THR A 8 -7.46 13.97 45.41
N LEU A 9 -7.76 14.61 44.27
CA LEU A 9 -8.21 13.94 43.05
C LEU A 9 -7.02 13.17 42.45
N VAL A 10 -6.96 11.86 42.71
CA VAL A 10 -5.98 10.96 42.07
C VAL A 10 -6.40 10.74 40.62
N LEU A 11 -5.83 11.52 39.70
CA LEU A 11 -5.89 11.24 38.27
C LEU A 11 -5.06 9.98 37.99
N PHE A 12 -5.73 8.84 37.93
CA PHE A 12 -5.19 7.64 37.31
C PHE A 12 -4.95 7.96 35.82
N PHE A 13 -3.71 8.30 35.47
CA PHE A 13 -3.27 8.24 34.08
C PHE A 13 -3.30 6.76 33.67
N ILE A 14 -4.41 6.33 33.07
CA ILE A 14 -4.42 5.10 32.29
C ILE A 14 -3.44 5.38 31.15
N SER A 15 -2.22 4.85 31.24
CA SER A 15 -1.33 4.77 30.09
C SER A 15 -2.00 3.82 29.10
N ILE A 16 -2.80 4.38 28.21
CA ILE A 16 -3.20 3.70 26.98
C ILE A 16 -1.88 3.45 26.26
N ARG A 17 -1.34 2.23 26.35
CA ARG A 17 -0.31 1.79 25.43
C ARG A 17 -1.01 1.73 24.08
N VAL A 18 -0.85 2.78 23.29
CA VAL A 18 -1.00 2.67 21.85
C VAL A 18 0.06 1.64 21.45
N ASP A 19 -0.38 0.47 20.97
CA ASP A 19 0.54 -0.52 20.41
C ASP A 19 1.33 0.20 19.31
N ALA A 20 2.61 0.40 19.59
CA ALA A 20 3.50 1.22 18.78
C ALA A 20 4.44 0.30 18.00
N TRP A 21 4.85 0.77 16.83
CA TRP A 21 5.86 0.09 16.02
C TRP A 21 7.18 -0.09 16.80
N ASP A 22 7.63 -1.34 16.91
CA ASP A 22 8.92 -1.73 17.48
C ASP A 22 9.94 -1.93 16.36
N TYR A 23 10.96 -1.08 16.30
CA TYR A 23 12.02 -1.10 15.28
C TYR A 23 13.31 -1.67 15.87
N LYS A 24 13.89 -2.65 15.18
CA LYS A 24 15.12 -3.33 15.61
C LYS A 24 16.13 -3.39 14.47
N GLU A 25 17.40 -3.23 14.84
CA GLU A 25 18.54 -3.48 13.96
C GLU A 25 19.21 -4.78 14.38
N THR A 26 19.49 -5.65 13.41
CA THR A 26 20.29 -6.86 13.61
C THR A 26 21.50 -6.81 12.68
N LYS A 27 22.67 -7.15 13.21
CA LYS A 27 23.91 -7.26 12.44
C LYS A 27 24.31 -8.72 12.31
N ASP A 28 24.40 -9.22 11.08
CA ASP A 28 25.05 -10.48 10.79
C ASP A 28 26.56 -10.26 10.88
N GLU A 29 27.15 -10.59 12.04
CA GLU A 29 28.57 -10.44 12.30
C GLU A 29 29.46 -11.25 11.34
N MET A 30 28.96 -12.36 10.76
CA MET A 30 29.74 -13.15 9.81
C MET A 30 29.83 -12.49 8.43
N ARG A 31 28.76 -11.81 7.99
CA ARG A 31 28.69 -11.19 6.65
C ARG A 31 28.87 -9.67 6.67
N GLY A 32 28.88 -9.07 7.86
CA GLY A 32 28.94 -7.62 8.04
C GLY A 32 27.69 -6.89 7.53
N VAL A 33 26.58 -7.60 7.34
CA VAL A 33 25.32 -7.05 6.79
C VAL A 33 24.40 -6.65 7.94
N ARG A 34 23.79 -5.47 7.82
CA ARG A 34 22.73 -5.01 8.72
C ARG A 34 21.37 -5.29 8.09
N GLU A 35 20.44 -5.75 8.91
CA GLU A 35 19.04 -5.90 8.56
C GLU A 35 18.21 -5.19 9.61
N TYR A 36 17.21 -4.45 9.15
CA TYR A 36 16.28 -3.75 10.02
C TYR A 36 14.96 -4.51 10.00
N SER A 37 14.29 -4.60 11.14
CA SER A 37 12.95 -5.16 11.27
C SER A 37 12.02 -4.19 12.00
N ALA A 38 10.75 -4.16 11.59
CA ALA A 38 9.70 -3.42 12.25
C ALA A 38 8.54 -4.37 12.59
N TYR A 39 8.03 -4.27 13.81
CA TYR A 39 6.96 -5.12 14.34
C TYR A 39 5.80 -4.28 14.84
N LEU A 40 4.58 -4.71 14.53
CA LEU A 40 3.37 -4.14 15.13
C LEU A 40 2.44 -5.29 15.53
N GLU A 41 2.01 -5.31 16.78
CA GLU A 41 1.12 -6.33 17.32
C GLU A 41 -0.36 -5.94 17.18
N SER A 42 -1.25 -6.92 17.02
CA SER A 42 -2.68 -6.69 16.94
C SER A 42 -3.27 -6.19 18.26
N LEU A 43 -4.23 -5.28 18.16
CA LEU A 43 -4.97 -4.69 19.28
C LEU A 43 -5.79 -5.74 20.04
N ASN A 44 -6.27 -6.76 19.33
CA ASN A 44 -7.03 -7.85 19.92
C ASN A 44 -6.23 -9.16 19.94
N SER A 45 -6.53 -10.01 20.91
CA SER A 45 -6.13 -11.42 20.93
C SER A 45 -7.29 -12.32 20.48
N LYS A 46 -6.95 -13.57 20.16
CA LYS A 46 -7.89 -14.65 19.84
C LYS A 46 -7.51 -15.88 20.63
N GLU A 47 -8.49 -16.47 21.31
CA GLU A 47 -8.28 -17.72 22.04
C GLU A 47 -8.36 -18.89 21.07
N PHE A 48 -7.25 -19.62 20.95
CA PHE A 48 -7.18 -20.79 20.08
C PHE A 48 -7.36 -22.08 20.89
N GLN A 49 -8.13 -22.99 20.32
CA GLN A 49 -8.38 -24.31 20.87
C GLN A 49 -7.13 -25.20 20.78
N PHE A 50 -7.25 -26.44 21.26
CA PHE A 50 -6.21 -27.45 21.12
C PHE A 50 -5.78 -27.58 19.64
N PRO A 51 -4.46 -27.57 19.32
CA PRO A 51 -3.33 -27.82 20.23
C PRO A 51 -2.70 -26.58 20.88
N TYR A 52 -3.22 -25.37 20.65
CA TYR A 52 -2.55 -24.13 21.05
C TYR A 52 -2.94 -23.66 22.46
N ASN A 53 -4.18 -23.97 22.89
CA ASN A 53 -4.71 -23.78 24.24
C ASN A 53 -4.35 -22.41 24.84
N GLY A 54 -4.80 -21.34 24.20
CA GLY A 54 -4.73 -20.00 24.78
C GLY A 54 -4.71 -18.86 23.77
N GLY A 55 -4.56 -17.66 24.31
CA GLY A 55 -4.53 -16.42 23.53
C GLY A 55 -3.36 -16.33 22.56
N SER A 56 -3.69 -15.97 21.34
CA SER A 56 -2.77 -15.60 20.27
C SER A 56 -3.06 -14.18 19.79
N LYS A 57 -1.98 -13.48 19.48
CA LYS A 57 -1.97 -12.24 18.71
C LYS A 57 -1.26 -12.43 17.37
N LEU A 58 -1.64 -11.60 16.42
CA LEU A 58 -1.02 -11.49 15.11
C LEU A 58 -0.10 -10.26 15.10
N SER A 59 1.12 -10.41 14.62
CA SER A 59 2.03 -9.30 14.40
C SER A 59 2.23 -9.07 12.91
N ILE A 60 2.24 -7.81 12.48
CA ILE A 60 2.84 -7.41 11.20
C ILE A 60 4.35 -7.40 11.39
N VAL A 61 5.08 -7.93 10.41
CA VAL A 61 6.54 -7.90 10.35
C VAL A 61 6.94 -7.26 9.03
N MET A 62 7.83 -6.27 9.07
CA MET A 62 8.46 -5.69 7.89
C MET A 62 9.99 -5.78 8.03
N ILE A 63 10.67 -5.98 6.92
CA ILE A 63 12.12 -6.08 6.85
C ILE A 63 12.66 -5.09 5.82
N SER A 64 13.69 -4.35 6.20
CA SER A 64 14.37 -3.36 5.36
C SER A 64 15.89 -3.56 5.41
N GLN A 65 16.58 -3.17 4.34
CA GLN A 65 18.04 -3.15 4.25
C GLN A 65 18.63 -1.75 4.51
N ASP A 66 17.81 -0.71 4.46
CA ASP A 66 18.22 0.69 4.50
C ASP A 66 17.48 1.52 5.56
N ASP A 67 16.71 0.85 6.44
CA ASP A 67 15.87 1.44 7.48
C ASP A 67 14.80 2.42 6.93
N LYS A 68 14.40 2.24 5.66
CA LYS A 68 13.45 3.14 4.98
C LYS A 68 12.47 2.41 4.10
N ILE A 69 12.97 1.52 3.24
CA ILE A 69 12.17 0.84 2.23
C ILE A 69 12.02 -0.62 2.61
N THR A 70 10.78 -1.04 2.77
CA THR A 70 10.42 -2.43 3.05
C THR A 70 10.70 -3.29 1.83
N LYS A 71 11.39 -4.41 2.03
CA LYS A 71 11.66 -5.41 0.99
C LYS A 71 10.88 -6.70 1.18
N LYS A 72 10.54 -7.02 2.43
CA LYS A 72 9.71 -8.17 2.80
C LYS A 72 8.74 -7.72 3.87
N SER A 73 7.52 -8.22 3.80
CA SER A 73 6.52 -8.01 4.82
C SER A 73 5.67 -9.26 4.98
N GLY A 74 4.99 -9.37 6.11
CA GLY A 74 4.25 -10.57 6.43
C GLY A 74 3.60 -10.50 7.80
N PHE A 75 3.11 -11.65 8.21
CA PHE A 75 2.45 -11.86 9.48
C PHE A 75 3.15 -12.94 10.30
N PHE A 76 3.09 -12.77 11.62
CA PHE A 76 3.56 -13.74 12.61
C PHE A 76 2.46 -13.99 13.65
N LEU A 77 2.15 -15.25 13.91
CA LEU A 77 1.26 -15.66 14.98
C LEU A 77 2.08 -16.04 16.21
N THR A 78 1.82 -15.37 17.34
CA THR A 78 2.45 -15.70 18.63
C THR A 78 2.16 -17.13 19.08
N LYS A 79 0.95 -17.63 18.79
CA LYS A 79 0.56 -19.05 18.89
C LYS A 79 -0.35 -19.41 17.73
N GLY A 80 -0.41 -20.68 17.34
CA GLY A 80 -1.18 -21.11 16.18
C GLY A 80 -0.32 -21.31 14.95
N GLN A 81 -0.95 -21.76 13.87
CA GLN A 81 -0.33 -21.84 12.56
C GLN A 81 -1.30 -21.36 11.49
N PHE A 82 -0.76 -20.68 10.48
CA PHE A 82 -1.49 -20.42 9.26
C PHE A 82 -1.82 -21.76 8.59
N PHE A 83 -3.04 -21.86 8.05
CA PHE A 83 -3.47 -23.09 7.40
C PHE A 83 -4.15 -22.79 6.09
N CYS A 84 -3.56 -23.30 5.00
CA CYS A 84 -4.09 -23.17 3.66
C CYS A 84 -4.27 -24.57 3.09
N GLN A 85 -5.49 -24.88 2.64
CA GLN A 85 -5.86 -26.21 2.15
C GLN A 85 -5.11 -26.60 0.87
N GLN A 86 -4.66 -25.62 0.09
CA GLN A 86 -3.78 -25.76 -1.05
C GLN A 86 -2.57 -24.87 -0.83
N GLU A 87 -1.37 -25.43 -0.95
CA GLU A 87 -0.10 -24.71 -0.72
C GLU A 87 0.06 -23.48 -1.63
N ASP A 88 -0.52 -23.52 -2.84
CA ASP A 88 -0.33 -22.51 -3.89
C ASP A 88 -1.33 -21.34 -3.86
N ASN A 89 -2.34 -21.34 -2.97
CA ASN A 89 -3.41 -20.33 -2.96
C ASN A 89 -3.74 -19.84 -1.53
N CYS A 90 -2.72 -19.59 -0.73
CA CYS A 90 -2.94 -19.12 0.63
C CYS A 90 -3.30 -17.64 0.62
N LYS A 91 -4.52 -17.32 1.07
CA LYS A 91 -5.08 -15.97 0.96
C LYS A 91 -5.47 -15.43 2.32
N ALA A 92 -5.18 -14.16 2.53
CA ALA A 92 -5.78 -13.35 3.58
C ALA A 92 -6.61 -12.23 2.95
N HIS A 93 -7.47 -11.62 3.75
CA HIS A 93 -8.26 -10.48 3.33
C HIS A 93 -7.96 -9.30 4.24
N ALA A 94 -7.58 -8.16 3.67
CA ALA A 94 -7.30 -6.95 4.43
C ALA A 94 -8.27 -5.83 4.05
N LYS A 95 -8.64 -5.03 5.03
CA LYS A 95 -9.36 -3.77 4.84
C LYS A 95 -8.58 -2.67 5.51
N PHE A 96 -8.08 -1.73 4.71
CA PHE A 96 -7.41 -0.52 5.19
C PHE A 96 -8.43 0.59 5.37
N ASP A 97 -8.41 1.24 6.53
CA ASP A 97 -9.36 2.30 6.89
C ASP A 97 -10.81 1.93 6.52
N ASN A 98 -11.49 2.79 5.75
CA ASN A 98 -12.84 2.55 5.26
C ASN A 98 -12.86 2.02 3.81
N GLY A 99 -11.70 1.63 3.29
CA GLY A 99 -11.53 1.15 1.93
C GLY A 99 -12.14 -0.23 1.67
N ASN A 100 -11.79 -0.78 0.52
CA ASN A 100 -12.27 -2.10 0.11
C ASN A 100 -11.55 -3.24 0.81
N ILE A 101 -12.22 -4.39 0.85
CA ILE A 101 -11.56 -5.64 1.21
C ILE A 101 -10.69 -6.03 0.02
N ILE A 102 -9.39 -6.16 0.25
CA ILE A 102 -8.40 -6.62 -0.72
C ILE A 102 -7.93 -8.01 -0.36
N GLU A 103 -7.58 -8.78 -1.37
CA GLU A 103 -6.95 -10.09 -1.19
C GLU A 103 -5.43 -9.91 -1.06
N LEU A 104 -4.84 -10.59 -0.08
CA LEU A 104 -3.41 -10.69 0.09
C LEU A 104 -2.99 -12.14 -0.18
N ASN A 105 -2.15 -12.34 -1.19
CA ASN A 105 -1.51 -13.63 -1.40
C ASN A 105 -0.40 -13.82 -0.37
N LEU A 106 -0.44 -14.97 0.29
CA LEU A 106 0.47 -15.35 1.36
C LEU A 106 1.30 -16.55 0.94
N ARG A 107 2.56 -16.57 1.38
CA ARG A 107 3.43 -17.74 1.35
C ARG A 107 3.79 -18.14 2.77
N ILE A 108 3.29 -19.30 3.20
CA ILE A 108 3.55 -19.83 4.55
C ILE A 108 5.03 -20.24 4.66
N GLY A 109 5.64 -19.95 5.82
CA GLY A 109 6.99 -20.38 6.12
C GLY A 109 7.10 -21.91 6.13
N LYS A 110 8.00 -22.45 5.30
CA LYS A 110 8.20 -23.89 5.14
C LYS A 110 8.57 -24.58 6.47
N ASP A 111 9.47 -23.97 7.23
CA ASP A 111 9.96 -24.52 8.50
C ASP A 111 9.18 -23.99 9.70
N ASN A 112 8.35 -22.97 9.49
CA ASN A 112 7.59 -22.34 10.55
C ASN A 112 6.24 -21.83 10.04
N SER A 113 5.21 -22.65 10.27
CA SER A 113 3.84 -22.41 9.83
C SER A 113 3.13 -21.28 10.58
N ASN A 114 3.75 -20.69 11.62
CA ASN A 114 3.25 -19.49 12.28
C ASN A 114 3.74 -18.18 11.63
N VAL A 115 4.52 -18.26 10.55
CA VAL A 115 4.97 -17.12 9.72
C VAL A 115 4.32 -17.22 8.35
N ALA A 116 3.81 -16.11 7.83
CA ALA A 116 3.34 -15.99 6.46
C ALA A 116 3.91 -14.72 5.82
N ALA A 117 4.62 -14.85 4.70
CA ALA A 117 5.08 -13.71 3.92
C ALA A 117 3.96 -13.23 2.98
N VAL A 118 3.76 -11.92 2.85
CA VAL A 118 2.91 -11.34 1.80
C VAL A 118 3.72 -11.35 0.49
N GLU A 119 3.13 -11.85 -0.60
CA GLU A 119 3.83 -11.97 -1.89
C GLU A 119 4.11 -10.63 -2.57
N GLU A 120 3.29 -9.62 -2.26
CA GLU A 120 3.40 -8.24 -2.72
C GLU A 120 3.82 -7.31 -1.57
N PRO A 121 5.07 -7.45 -1.07
CA PRO A 121 5.44 -6.89 0.22
C PRO A 121 5.52 -5.37 0.24
N ARG A 122 5.80 -4.73 -0.90
CA ARG A 122 5.96 -3.29 -0.99
C ARG A 122 4.60 -2.62 -1.15
N GLY A 123 3.72 -3.16 -1.97
CA GLY A 123 2.34 -2.71 -2.08
C GLY A 123 1.64 -2.73 -0.72
N PHE A 124 1.83 -3.82 0.03
CA PHE A 124 1.32 -3.95 1.39
C PHE A 124 1.94 -2.93 2.36
N ALA A 125 3.27 -2.77 2.37
CA ALA A 125 3.94 -1.80 3.23
C ALA A 125 3.56 -0.34 2.91
N GLU A 126 3.40 -0.01 1.63
CA GLU A 126 2.94 1.31 1.20
C GLU A 126 1.49 1.56 1.61
N SER A 127 0.63 0.54 1.51
CA SER A 127 -0.74 0.63 2.02
C SER A 127 -0.77 0.88 3.53
N ILE A 128 0.09 0.18 4.30
CA ILE A 128 0.26 0.44 5.74
C ILE A 128 0.70 1.88 6.00
N TYR A 129 1.68 2.37 5.26
CA TYR A 129 2.22 3.72 5.45
C TYR A 129 1.18 4.82 5.22
N LEU A 130 0.25 4.62 4.27
CA LEU A 130 -0.77 5.61 3.92
C LEU A 130 -2.02 5.54 4.80
N SER A 131 -2.23 4.44 5.52
CA SER A 131 -3.47 4.16 6.25
C SER A 131 -3.32 4.31 7.76
N LYS A 132 -4.42 4.48 8.48
CA LYS A 132 -4.42 4.60 9.95
C LYS A 132 -4.81 3.31 10.66
N THR A 133 -5.63 2.50 10.02
CA THR A 133 -6.19 1.28 10.61
C THR A 133 -6.22 0.17 9.59
N MET A 134 -6.13 -1.07 10.08
CA MET A 134 -6.31 -2.26 9.26
C MET A 134 -7.07 -3.32 10.03
N ILE A 135 -8.01 -3.97 9.35
CA ILE A 135 -8.58 -5.26 9.76
C ILE A 135 -8.05 -6.29 8.78
N VAL A 136 -7.44 -7.36 9.27
CA VAL A 136 -6.99 -8.48 8.43
C VAL A 136 -7.60 -9.78 8.91
N GLU A 137 -8.10 -10.57 7.98
CA GLU A 137 -8.59 -11.91 8.18
C GLU A 137 -7.58 -12.91 7.61
N VAL A 138 -7.02 -13.76 8.46
CA VAL A 138 -6.03 -14.76 8.09
C VAL A 138 -6.56 -16.17 8.38
N PRO A 139 -6.19 -17.18 7.57
CA PRO A 139 -6.66 -18.53 7.80
C PRO A 139 -5.80 -19.22 8.86
N VAL A 140 -6.42 -19.63 9.97
CA VAL A 140 -5.75 -20.28 11.11
C VAL A 140 -6.21 -21.73 11.22
N TYR A 141 -5.27 -22.65 11.46
CA TYR A 141 -5.59 -24.08 11.61
C TYR A 141 -6.64 -24.32 12.69
N ARG A 142 -7.70 -25.06 12.34
CA ARG A 142 -8.86 -25.41 13.19
C ARG A 142 -9.76 -24.26 13.64
N GLU A 143 -9.34 -23.01 13.48
CA GLU A 143 -10.15 -21.83 13.77
C GLU A 143 -10.81 -21.26 12.51
N GLY A 144 -10.22 -21.52 11.33
CA GLY A 144 -10.68 -20.96 10.06
C GLY A 144 -10.29 -19.48 9.90
N PRO A 145 -11.04 -18.71 9.09
CA PRO A 145 -10.79 -17.29 8.89
C PRO A 145 -10.91 -16.51 10.21
N THR A 146 -9.80 -15.88 10.62
CA THR A 146 -9.69 -15.21 11.93
C THR A 146 -9.25 -13.76 11.75
N GLN A 147 -10.03 -12.84 12.33
CA GLN A 147 -9.81 -11.40 12.19
C GLN A 147 -8.93 -10.80 13.30
N PHE A 148 -8.00 -9.94 12.89
CA PHE A 148 -7.13 -9.15 13.74
C PHE A 148 -7.20 -7.68 13.34
N LYS A 149 -7.07 -6.78 14.32
CA LYS A 149 -7.20 -5.34 14.16
C LYS A 149 -5.89 -4.65 14.53
N PHE A 150 -5.53 -3.63 13.78
CA PHE A 150 -4.30 -2.86 13.95
C PHE A 150 -4.58 -1.36 13.94
N ASN A 151 -3.85 -0.63 14.78
CA ASN A 151 -3.63 0.80 14.62
C ASN A 151 -2.27 0.98 13.93
N LEU A 152 -2.27 1.54 12.73
CA LEU A 152 -1.10 1.66 11.87
C LEU A 152 -0.32 2.97 12.07
N ASP A 153 -0.85 3.90 12.88
CA ASP A 153 -0.21 5.18 13.16
C ASP A 153 1.26 5.02 13.58
N GLY A 154 2.13 5.89 13.05
CA GLY A 154 3.55 5.90 13.38
C GLY A 154 4.42 4.92 12.59
N SER A 155 3.89 4.31 11.52
CA SER A 155 4.73 3.61 10.54
C SER A 155 5.72 4.60 9.89
N LYS A 156 6.99 4.22 9.83
CA LYS A 156 8.08 5.04 9.26
C LYS A 156 8.50 4.56 7.88
N TRP A 157 8.30 3.29 7.58
CA TRP A 157 8.82 2.65 6.38
C TRP A 157 7.79 2.65 5.26
N ARG A 158 8.29 2.83 4.04
CA ARG A 158 7.51 2.82 2.80
C ARG A 158 7.75 1.55 2.01
N GLY A 159 6.87 1.23 1.08
CA GLY A 159 7.08 0.20 0.06
C GLY A 159 7.90 0.69 -1.12
N ALA A 160 7.88 2.00 -1.39
CA ALA A 160 8.64 2.61 -2.48
C ALA A 160 9.32 3.91 -2.06
N PRO A 161 10.46 4.27 -2.69
CA PRO A 161 11.09 5.57 -2.49
C PRO A 161 10.13 6.71 -2.86
N GLU A 162 10.25 7.83 -2.15
CA GLU A 162 9.49 9.03 -2.49
C GLU A 162 9.99 9.65 -3.81
N ASN A 163 9.09 10.28 -4.55
CA ASN A 163 9.40 11.04 -5.75
C ASN A 163 10.14 10.23 -6.84
N LEU A 164 9.94 8.92 -6.88
CA LEU A 164 10.53 8.05 -7.90
C LEU A 164 9.66 8.12 -9.16
N PRO A 165 10.17 8.63 -10.31
CA PRO A 165 9.37 8.82 -11.50
C PRO A 165 8.72 7.53 -12.00
N PHE A 166 7.45 7.62 -12.35
CA PHE A 166 6.58 6.51 -12.76
C PHE A 166 6.47 5.38 -11.73
N VAL A 167 6.81 5.64 -10.47
CA VAL A 167 6.52 4.77 -9.32
C VAL A 167 5.70 5.58 -8.31
N THR A 168 6.32 6.54 -7.63
CA THR A 168 5.64 7.43 -6.66
C THR A 168 5.53 8.88 -7.15
N LEU A 169 5.79 9.14 -8.43
CA LEU A 169 5.74 10.47 -9.05
C LEU A 169 5.34 10.38 -10.52
N VAL A 170 4.42 11.22 -10.98
CA VAL A 170 4.14 11.42 -12.42
C VAL A 170 4.13 12.90 -12.74
N GLY A 171 4.98 13.31 -13.70
CA GLY A 171 5.28 14.71 -13.94
C GLY A 171 5.96 15.33 -12.71
N THR A 172 5.32 16.34 -12.13
CA THR A 172 5.75 17.00 -10.90
C THR A 172 4.93 16.60 -9.66
N TYR A 173 3.98 15.68 -9.82
CA TYR A 173 3.00 15.35 -8.78
C TYR A 173 3.27 13.98 -8.16
N PRO A 174 3.46 13.89 -6.83
CA PRO A 174 3.68 12.63 -6.16
C PRO A 174 2.37 11.83 -6.08
N PHE A 175 2.50 10.51 -6.23
CA PHE A 175 1.50 9.59 -5.72
C PHE A 175 1.62 9.55 -4.19
N GLY A 176 0.50 9.71 -3.49
CA GLY A 176 0.47 9.90 -2.04
C GLY A 176 -0.11 11.26 -1.64
N LYS A 177 0.25 11.74 -0.44
CA LYS A 177 -0.34 12.94 0.17
C LYS A 177 -0.07 14.19 -0.67
N LEU A 178 -1.16 14.82 -1.11
CA LEU A 178 -1.12 15.98 -1.99
C LEU A 178 -0.92 17.29 -1.25
N THR A 179 -0.43 18.30 -1.97
CA THR A 179 -0.40 19.68 -1.51
C THR A 179 -1.82 20.23 -1.35
N ASN A 180 -1.99 21.27 -0.52
CA ASN A 180 -3.31 21.88 -0.29
C ASN A 180 -4.01 22.32 -1.59
N GLU A 181 -3.25 22.81 -2.56
CA GLU A 181 -3.77 23.21 -3.87
C GLU A 181 -4.35 22.02 -4.65
N LEU A 182 -3.61 20.91 -4.73
CA LEU A 182 -4.07 19.71 -5.44
C LEU A 182 -5.22 19.03 -4.70
N VAL A 183 -5.24 19.09 -3.37
CA VAL A 183 -6.39 18.64 -2.56
C VAL A 183 -7.64 19.46 -2.89
N LEU A 184 -7.51 20.78 -3.08
CA LEU A 184 -8.62 21.64 -3.50
C LEU A 184 -9.09 21.29 -4.92
N ASN A 185 -8.17 21.05 -5.85
CA ASN A 185 -8.49 20.63 -7.21
C ASN A 185 -9.25 19.30 -7.23
N LEU A 186 -8.82 18.30 -6.44
CA LEU A 186 -9.55 17.06 -6.27
C LEU A 186 -10.94 17.30 -5.71
N LYS A 187 -11.08 18.05 -4.61
CA LYS A 187 -12.39 18.31 -3.97
C LYS A 187 -13.39 18.97 -4.91
N ASN A 188 -12.92 19.87 -5.77
CA ASN A 188 -13.74 20.56 -6.76
C ASN A 188 -13.88 19.80 -8.09
N GLY A 189 -13.20 18.65 -8.20
CA GLY A 189 -13.17 17.82 -9.39
C GLY A 189 -14.46 17.05 -9.64
N LYS A 190 -14.50 16.37 -10.78
CA LYS A 190 -15.60 15.48 -11.16
C LYS A 190 -15.58 14.25 -10.26
N GLN A 191 -16.69 14.00 -9.58
CA GLN A 191 -16.89 12.80 -8.76
C GLN A 191 -17.11 11.58 -9.66
N LYS A 192 -16.40 10.48 -9.36
CA LYS A 192 -16.61 9.17 -9.97
C LYS A 192 -17.55 8.31 -9.12
N ASN A 193 -18.05 7.24 -9.74
CA ASN A 193 -18.98 6.31 -9.07
C ASN A 193 -18.31 5.52 -7.94
N ASN A 194 -16.99 5.36 -7.96
CA ASN A 194 -16.22 4.69 -6.91
C ASN A 194 -15.82 5.63 -5.75
N GLY A 195 -16.23 6.90 -5.75
CA GLY A 195 -15.88 7.86 -4.69
C GLY A 195 -14.59 8.63 -4.93
N GLU A 196 -13.84 8.33 -5.99
CA GLU A 196 -12.74 9.19 -6.43
C GLU A 196 -13.25 10.54 -6.92
N SER A 197 -12.39 11.54 -6.80
CA SER A 197 -12.56 12.84 -7.46
C SER A 197 -11.45 13.04 -8.49
N CYS A 198 -11.77 13.64 -9.64
CA CYS A 198 -10.79 13.87 -10.71
C CYS A 198 -10.77 15.31 -11.19
N PHE A 199 -9.59 15.83 -11.46
CA PHE A 199 -9.39 17.13 -12.10
C PHE A 199 -8.47 16.97 -13.32
N VAL A 200 -8.57 17.92 -14.25
CA VAL A 200 -7.76 17.92 -15.47
C VAL A 200 -6.84 19.14 -15.43
N LEU A 201 -5.55 18.91 -15.63
CA LEU A 201 -4.59 19.96 -15.93
C LEU A 201 -4.34 19.99 -17.43
N GLN A 202 -4.41 21.18 -18.00
CA GLN A 202 -4.22 21.37 -19.44
C GLN A 202 -2.77 21.63 -19.76
N LYS A 203 -2.31 21.13 -20.91
CA LYS A 203 -0.97 21.41 -21.45
C LYS A 203 0.18 21.00 -20.51
N GLU A 204 0.04 19.86 -19.83
CA GLU A 204 1.09 19.31 -18.98
C GLU A 204 2.19 18.63 -19.80
N GLU A 205 3.42 18.77 -19.33
CA GLU A 205 4.61 18.10 -19.87
C GLU A 205 5.01 16.94 -18.95
N LEU A 206 4.53 15.72 -19.25
CA LEU A 206 4.90 14.52 -18.47
C LEU A 206 6.19 13.86 -18.94
N PHE A 207 6.62 14.11 -20.17
CA PHE A 207 7.72 13.41 -20.83
C PHE A 207 8.69 14.41 -21.42
N LYS A 208 9.95 14.34 -21.01
CA LYS A 208 11.00 15.24 -21.54
C LYS A 208 11.49 14.81 -22.92
N THR A 209 11.29 13.54 -23.28
CA THR A 209 11.76 12.99 -24.56
C THR A 209 10.91 13.40 -25.76
N ILE A 210 9.74 13.99 -25.53
CA ILE A 210 8.82 14.45 -26.57
C ILE A 210 8.47 15.92 -26.33
N ASN A 211 8.47 16.73 -27.40
CA ASN A 211 8.01 18.11 -27.33
C ASN A 211 6.49 18.15 -27.56
N SER A 212 5.73 17.52 -26.67
CA SER A 212 4.27 17.46 -26.75
C SER A 212 3.66 17.64 -25.37
N LEU A 213 2.67 18.52 -25.31
CA LEU A 213 1.85 18.72 -24.12
C LEU A 213 0.57 17.89 -24.22
N SER A 214 -0.01 17.53 -23.09
CA SER A 214 -1.27 16.78 -23.01
C SER A 214 -2.17 17.33 -21.92
N ASP A 215 -3.47 17.14 -22.09
CA ASP A 215 -4.42 17.29 -20.99
C ASP A 215 -4.34 16.02 -20.14
N VAL A 216 -4.03 16.18 -18.87
CA VAL A 216 -3.79 15.09 -17.94
C VAL A 216 -4.86 15.09 -16.86
N GLU A 217 -5.59 13.98 -16.78
CA GLU A 217 -6.58 13.75 -15.73
C GLU A 217 -5.89 13.09 -14.53
N TYR A 218 -6.02 13.73 -13.37
CA TYR A 218 -5.53 13.26 -12.08
C TYR A 218 -6.74 12.88 -11.22
N CYS A 219 -6.77 11.64 -10.74
CA CYS A 219 -7.83 11.11 -9.90
C CYS A 219 -7.28 10.68 -8.55
N GLY A 220 -8.06 10.88 -7.49
CA GLY A 220 -7.63 10.60 -6.14
C GLY A 220 -8.76 10.55 -5.12
N PHE A 221 -8.40 10.18 -3.90
CA PHE A 221 -9.30 10.00 -2.77
C PHE A 221 -8.69 10.57 -1.48
N GLU A 222 -9.49 11.31 -0.70
CA GLU A 222 -9.10 11.91 0.59
C GLU A 222 -7.74 12.65 0.61
N GLY A 223 -7.38 13.28 -0.51
CA GLY A 223 -6.13 14.04 -0.63
C GLY A 223 -4.91 13.20 -1.01
N TYR A 224 -5.13 11.99 -1.51
CA TYR A 224 -4.13 11.13 -2.10
C TYR A 224 -4.42 10.91 -3.59
N LEU A 225 -3.39 10.91 -4.42
CA LEU A 225 -3.52 10.58 -5.85
C LEU A 225 -3.54 9.07 -6.05
N ASP A 226 -4.51 8.58 -6.82
CA ASP A 226 -4.73 7.17 -7.13
C ASP A 226 -4.33 6.83 -8.56
N SER A 227 -4.75 7.66 -9.53
CA SER A 227 -4.50 7.37 -10.94
C SER A 227 -4.27 8.63 -11.77
N VAL A 228 -3.52 8.46 -12.85
CA VAL A 228 -3.20 9.49 -13.83
C VAL A 228 -3.49 8.96 -15.23
N VAL A 229 -4.25 9.73 -16.01
CA VAL A 229 -4.56 9.41 -17.41
C VAL A 229 -4.12 10.56 -18.30
N ALA A 230 -3.23 10.29 -19.25
CA ALA A 230 -2.77 11.26 -20.23
C ALA A 230 -3.05 10.77 -21.66
N ARG A 231 -3.44 11.69 -22.54
CA ARG A 231 -3.75 11.39 -23.94
C ARG A 231 -2.97 12.28 -24.89
N TYR A 232 -2.19 11.67 -25.78
CA TYR A 232 -1.41 12.39 -26.79
C TYR A 232 -1.91 12.03 -28.20
N PRO A 233 -1.69 12.90 -29.20
CA PRO A 233 -1.99 12.57 -30.59
C PRO A 233 -1.30 11.29 -31.06
N TYR A 234 -1.90 10.61 -32.04
CA TYR A 234 -1.31 9.42 -32.64
C TYR A 234 0.07 9.72 -33.23
N ASN A 235 1.11 9.12 -32.66
CA ASN A 235 2.48 9.25 -33.17
C ASN A 235 3.32 8.05 -32.71
N THR A 236 3.70 7.19 -33.66
CA THR A 236 4.47 5.96 -33.38
C THR A 236 5.88 6.24 -32.85
N VAL A 237 6.49 7.37 -33.20
CA VAL A 237 7.82 7.78 -32.73
C VAL A 237 7.74 8.24 -31.29
N ASN A 238 6.80 9.13 -30.96
CA ASN A 238 6.59 9.60 -29.59
C ASN A 238 6.19 8.43 -28.67
N PHE A 239 5.32 7.54 -29.13
CA PHE A 239 4.95 6.33 -28.38
C PHE A 239 6.17 5.50 -27.95
N LYS A 240 7.10 5.25 -28.87
CA LYS A 240 8.34 4.50 -28.56
C LYS A 240 9.28 5.28 -27.64
N LYS A 241 9.38 6.61 -27.81
CA LYS A 241 10.19 7.47 -26.93
C LYS A 241 9.67 7.48 -25.49
N MET A 242 8.36 7.68 -25.32
CA MET A 242 7.68 7.62 -24.02
C MET A 242 7.88 6.25 -23.36
N ALA A 243 7.71 5.16 -24.11
CA ALA A 243 7.97 3.81 -23.60
C ALA A 243 9.41 3.63 -23.13
N SER A 244 10.37 4.15 -23.90
CA SER A 244 11.79 4.09 -23.54
C SER A 244 12.11 4.91 -22.30
N GLU A 245 11.47 6.07 -22.12
CA GLU A 245 11.63 6.93 -20.95
C GLU A 245 11.10 6.22 -19.69
N ILE A 246 9.86 5.72 -19.73
CA ILE A 246 9.28 4.92 -18.62
C ILE A 246 10.16 3.71 -18.33
N GLY A 247 10.59 2.99 -19.38
CA GLY A 247 11.40 1.80 -19.19
C GLY A 247 12.77 2.06 -18.61
N GLY A 248 13.34 3.25 -18.83
CA GLY A 248 14.54 3.71 -18.14
C GLY A 248 14.33 3.86 -16.63
N PHE A 249 13.18 4.38 -16.20
CA PHE A 249 12.83 4.51 -14.78
C PHE A 249 12.44 3.17 -14.14
N ARG A 250 11.75 2.30 -14.87
CA ARG A 250 11.26 1.00 -14.38
C ARG A 250 12.28 -0.14 -14.51
N GLY A 251 13.43 0.13 -15.13
CA GLY A 251 14.47 -0.87 -15.38
C GLY A 251 14.11 -1.95 -16.41
N ASN A 252 12.98 -1.80 -17.12
CA ASN A 252 12.51 -2.74 -18.15
C ASN A 252 11.60 -2.03 -19.17
N LEU A 253 11.53 -2.54 -20.40
CA LEU A 253 10.73 -1.89 -21.45
C LEU A 253 9.21 -2.06 -21.30
N GLY A 254 8.70 -3.00 -20.49
CA GLY A 254 7.26 -3.28 -20.39
C GLY A 254 6.57 -3.68 -21.71
N LYS A 255 7.33 -4.02 -22.76
CA LYS A 255 6.77 -4.23 -24.10
C LYS A 255 5.97 -5.54 -24.17
N ILE A 256 4.69 -5.44 -24.54
CA ILE A 256 3.85 -6.60 -24.86
C ILE A 256 3.72 -6.75 -26.37
N THR A 257 3.36 -5.66 -27.06
CA THR A 257 3.30 -5.59 -28.53
C THR A 257 3.90 -4.28 -29.04
N ASN A 258 3.83 -4.02 -30.34
CA ASN A 258 4.26 -2.74 -30.91
C ASN A 258 3.29 -1.58 -30.63
N VAL A 259 2.10 -1.86 -30.13
CA VAL A 259 1.04 -0.88 -29.84
C VAL A 259 0.57 -0.94 -28.38
N LEU A 260 1.19 -1.78 -27.56
CA LEU A 260 0.82 -1.99 -26.17
C LEU A 260 2.04 -2.26 -25.31
N TYR A 261 2.16 -1.48 -24.24
CA TYR A 261 3.17 -1.57 -23.20
C TYR A 261 2.48 -1.65 -21.83
N LEU A 262 3.01 -2.51 -20.96
CA LEU A 262 2.54 -2.77 -19.61
C LEU A 262 3.75 -2.94 -18.68
N TRP A 263 3.79 -2.13 -17.62
CA TRP A 263 4.71 -2.32 -16.50
C TRP A 263 3.92 -2.86 -15.32
N GLY A 264 4.09 -4.16 -15.06
CA GLY A 264 3.39 -4.90 -14.01
C GLY A 264 4.13 -6.16 -13.56
N ALA A 265 5.42 -6.28 -13.88
CA ALA A 265 6.27 -7.42 -13.52
C ALA A 265 7.69 -6.97 -13.11
N ASP A 266 7.79 -5.82 -12.44
CA ASP A 266 9.04 -5.28 -11.89
C ASP A 266 8.94 -5.15 -10.37
N GLU A 267 10.03 -4.73 -9.72
CA GLU A 267 10.08 -4.68 -8.25
C GLU A 267 9.10 -3.67 -7.61
N TYR A 268 8.38 -2.87 -8.39
CA TYR A 268 7.36 -1.92 -7.93
C TYR A 268 5.98 -2.20 -8.53
N SER A 269 5.76 -3.36 -9.16
CA SER A 269 4.47 -3.67 -9.77
C SER A 269 3.32 -3.77 -8.76
N ASP A 270 3.63 -4.08 -7.51
CA ASP A 270 2.70 -4.10 -6.39
C ASP A 270 2.40 -2.70 -5.81
N VAL A 271 3.16 -1.68 -6.22
CA VAL A 271 2.94 -0.27 -5.84
C VAL A 271 2.27 0.49 -6.97
N THR A 272 2.78 0.35 -8.20
CA THR A 272 2.34 1.15 -9.35
C THR A 272 2.30 0.32 -10.61
N SER A 273 1.15 0.31 -11.29
CA SER A 273 0.98 -0.27 -12.61
C SER A 273 0.90 0.82 -13.69
N ILE A 274 1.52 0.57 -14.84
CA ILE A 274 1.49 1.50 -15.96
C ILE A 274 1.04 0.77 -17.21
N PHE A 275 0.03 1.31 -17.87
CA PHE A 275 -0.47 0.85 -19.14
C PHE A 275 -0.30 1.95 -20.18
N MET A 276 0.26 1.62 -21.34
CA MET A 276 0.37 2.56 -22.45
C MET A 276 0.00 1.89 -23.76
N SER A 277 -0.97 2.48 -24.48
CA SER A 277 -1.49 1.95 -25.74
C SER A 277 -1.46 2.99 -26.85
N LEU A 278 -1.32 2.53 -28.09
CA LEU A 278 -1.39 3.35 -29.30
C LEU A 278 -2.57 2.91 -30.17
N ASP A 279 -3.50 3.81 -30.43
CA ASP A 279 -4.67 3.59 -31.27
C ASP A 279 -4.89 4.76 -32.24
N LYS A 280 -5.37 4.49 -33.46
CA LYS A 280 -5.56 5.54 -34.48
C LYS A 280 -6.66 6.54 -34.10
N LYS A 281 -7.68 6.10 -33.36
CA LYS A 281 -8.82 6.95 -32.96
C LYS A 281 -8.49 7.73 -31.68
N ASN A 282 -7.87 7.08 -30.70
CA ASN A 282 -7.63 7.65 -29.37
C ASN A 282 -6.20 8.20 -29.18
N GLY A 283 -5.31 8.00 -30.15
CA GLY A 283 -3.91 8.40 -30.05
C GLY A 283 -3.11 7.52 -29.10
N ILE A 284 -2.16 8.13 -28.39
CA ILE A 284 -1.44 7.46 -27.30
C ILE A 284 -2.24 7.68 -26.01
N THR A 285 -2.61 6.60 -25.33
CA THR A 285 -3.19 6.65 -24.00
C THR A 285 -2.20 6.09 -23.01
N LEU A 286 -1.89 6.86 -21.97
CA LEU A 286 -1.12 6.44 -20.80
C LEU A 286 -2.05 6.41 -19.60
N ILE A 287 -2.01 5.32 -18.85
CA ILE A 287 -2.70 5.14 -17.58
C ILE A 287 -1.66 4.70 -16.56
N VAL A 288 -1.56 5.42 -15.45
CA VAL A 288 -0.73 5.06 -14.30
C VAL A 288 -1.64 4.92 -13.11
N ASN A 289 -1.64 3.75 -12.46
CA ASN A 289 -2.43 3.50 -11.24
C ASN A 289 -1.49 3.22 -10.07
N TYR A 290 -1.83 3.75 -8.91
CA TYR A 290 -1.10 3.62 -7.66
C TYR A 290 -1.95 2.85 -6.65
N SER A 291 -1.81 1.53 -6.68
CA SER A 291 -2.64 0.57 -5.94
C SER A 291 -2.79 0.85 -4.43
N PRO A 292 -1.76 1.33 -3.70
CA PRO A 292 -1.89 1.61 -2.27
C PRO A 292 -2.98 2.61 -1.89
N VAL A 293 -3.27 3.59 -2.77
CA VAL A 293 -4.39 4.52 -2.55
C VAL A 293 -5.72 3.87 -2.90
N SER A 294 -5.76 3.08 -3.99
CA SER A 294 -6.96 2.33 -4.38
C SER A 294 -7.50 1.45 -3.25
N ASN A 295 -6.59 0.88 -2.43
CA ASN A 295 -6.93 0.05 -1.27
C ASN A 295 -7.71 0.80 -0.18
N ASN A 296 -7.60 2.13 -0.13
CA ASN A 296 -8.28 3.00 0.83
C ASN A 296 -9.63 3.53 0.32
N ILE A 297 -9.98 3.29 -0.95
CA ILE A 297 -11.21 3.80 -1.56
C ILE A 297 -12.39 2.90 -1.19
N PRO A 298 -13.48 3.41 -0.57
CA PRO A 298 -14.66 2.62 -0.24
C PRO A 298 -15.47 2.21 -1.47
N ASN A 299 -16.00 0.99 -1.51
CA ASN A 299 -17.01 0.60 -2.51
C ASN A 299 -18.38 1.21 -2.13
N LYS A 300 -18.99 1.97 -3.04
CA LYS A 300 -20.29 2.61 -2.82
C LYS A 300 -21.42 1.61 -2.58
N ASP A 301 -21.28 0.35 -2.98
CA ASP A 301 -22.30 -0.67 -2.72
C ASP A 301 -22.42 -1.01 -1.22
N ASN A 302 -21.41 -0.72 -0.40
CA ASN A 302 -21.43 -0.95 1.05
C ASN A 302 -21.86 0.27 1.88
N ALA A 303 -22.14 1.42 1.24
CA ALA A 303 -22.56 2.64 1.93
C ALA A 303 -24.05 2.65 2.30
N SER A 304 -24.79 1.58 2.00
CA SER A 304 -26.23 1.44 2.27
C SER A 304 -26.56 0.50 3.44
N ILE A 305 -25.55 0.06 4.21
CA ILE A 305 -25.73 -0.74 5.42
C ILE A 305 -24.98 -0.08 6.58
N GLN A 306 -25.49 1.06 7.04
CA GLN A 306 -25.27 1.59 8.40
C GLN A 306 -26.61 2.08 8.94
#